data_AF-A0A955VRI3-F1
#
_entry.id   AF-A0A955VRI3-F1
#
_cell.length_a   1.000
_cell.length_b   1.000
_cell.length_c   1.000
_cell.angle_alpha   90.00
_cell.angle_beta   90.00
_cell.angle_gamma   90.00
#
_symmetry.space_group_name_H-M   'P 1'
#
loop_
_entity.id
_entity.type
_entity.pdbx_description
1 polymer ?
#
loop_
_entity_poly.entity_id
_entity_poly.type
_entity_poly.pdbx_seq_one_letter_code
_entity_poly.pdbx_strand_id
1 'polypeptide(L)'
;MRIAAGVLLIIAGILNAFGGMTYGAVGGSSAMVEQAAKEGKAMDGSALTDEQKAALANAAAVTSNVKAGTGIFGIFLFVMLGLQIAGAVTLFMSKAAKFVMVVAILGIVAELAGPFYFGPPINVGFGIANIIGIVGSVLALLGAKGYANKTA
;
A
#
# COMPACT_ATOMS: atom_id res chain seq x y z
N MET A 1 6.56 -20.86 15.38
CA MET A 1 6.28 -19.45 15.02
C MET A 1 6.69 -19.08 13.59
N ARG A 2 7.88 -19.47 13.09
CA ARG A 2 8.38 -19.10 11.75
C ARG A 2 7.39 -19.37 10.60
N ILE A 3 6.76 -20.55 10.59
CA ILE A 3 5.81 -20.93 9.53
C ILE A 3 4.56 -20.03 9.55
N ALA A 4 3.91 -19.89 10.70
CA ALA A 4 2.75 -19.00 10.83
C ALA A 4 3.07 -17.55 10.47
N ALA A 5 4.22 -17.04 10.92
CA ALA A 5 4.69 -15.69 10.59
C ALA A 5 4.95 -15.51 9.09
N GLY A 6 5.52 -16.49 8.41
CA GLY A 6 5.77 -16.40 6.97
C GLY A 6 4.48 -16.48 6.15
N VAL A 7 3.52 -17.33 6.56
CA VAL A 7 2.19 -17.37 5.94
C VAL A 7 1.46 -16.03 6.11
N LEU A 8 1.50 -15.45 7.31
CA LEU A 8 0.92 -14.12 7.53
C LEU A 8 1.62 -13.02 6.74
N LEU A 9 2.94 -13.09 6.52
CA LEU A 9 3.64 -12.15 5.62
C LEU A 9 3.12 -12.23 4.18
N ILE A 10 2.88 -13.44 3.68
CA ILE A 10 2.34 -13.63 2.32
C ILE A 10 0.94 -13.04 2.22
N ILE A 11 0.09 -13.32 3.21
CA ILE A 11 -1.27 -12.76 3.27
C ILE A 11 -1.20 -11.22 3.31
N ALA A 12 -0.34 -10.66 4.16
CA ALA A 12 -0.11 -9.22 4.23
C ALA A 12 0.36 -8.65 2.87
N GLY A 13 1.26 -9.34 2.17
CA GLY A 13 1.69 -8.96 0.83
C GLY A 13 0.57 -8.92 -0.18
N ILE A 14 -0.30 -9.93 -0.18
CA ILE A 14 -1.45 -9.97 -1.09
C ILE A 14 -2.42 -8.81 -0.79
N LEU A 15 -2.69 -8.54 0.49
CA LEU A 15 -3.54 -7.41 0.90
C LEU A 15 -2.91 -6.05 0.53
N ASN A 16 -1.60 -5.91 0.70
CA ASN A 16 -0.85 -4.74 0.25
C ASN A 16 -0.91 -4.60 -1.27
N ALA A 17 -0.90 -5.69 -2.05
CA ALA A 17 -1.05 -5.63 -3.50
C ALA A 17 -2.45 -5.11 -3.90
N PHE A 18 -3.51 -5.55 -3.22
CA PHE A 18 -4.85 -4.99 -3.43
C PHE A 18 -4.90 -3.50 -3.09
N GLY A 19 -4.33 -3.11 -1.94
CA GLY A 19 -4.17 -1.70 -1.59
C GLY A 19 -3.36 -0.94 -2.64
N GLY A 20 -2.29 -1.54 -3.16
CA GLY A 20 -1.42 -0.99 -4.18
C GLY A 20 -2.14 -0.69 -5.49
N MET A 21 -3.04 -1.59 -5.92
CA MET A 21 -3.93 -1.34 -7.06
C MET A 21 -4.86 -0.17 -6.79
N THR A 22 -5.47 -0.09 -5.59
CA THR A 22 -6.37 1.01 -5.23
C THR A 22 -5.64 2.35 -5.19
N TYR A 23 -4.50 2.44 -4.48
CA TYR A 23 -3.69 3.65 -4.39
C TYR A 23 -3.08 4.04 -5.74
N GLY A 24 -2.65 3.07 -6.55
CA GLY A 24 -2.16 3.29 -7.91
C GLY A 24 -3.23 3.86 -8.83
N ALA A 25 -4.43 3.27 -8.82
CA ALA A 25 -5.56 3.72 -9.63
C ALA A 25 -6.02 5.14 -9.22
N VAL A 26 -6.15 5.40 -7.92
CA VAL A 26 -6.55 6.72 -7.39
C VAL A 26 -5.46 7.77 -7.63
N GLY A 27 -4.18 7.41 -7.50
CA GLY A 27 -3.06 8.29 -7.78
C GLY A 27 -2.87 8.60 -9.27
N GLY A 28 -3.12 7.62 -10.14
CA GLY A 28 -3.05 7.82 -11.60
C GLY A 28 -4.20 8.66 -12.14
N SER A 29 -5.43 8.40 -11.69
CA SER A 29 -6.60 9.16 -12.13
C SER A 29 -6.55 10.61 -11.65
N SER A 30 -6.11 10.86 -10.42
CA SER A 30 -5.93 12.23 -9.91
C SER A 30 -4.90 13.03 -10.71
N ALA A 31 -3.78 12.42 -11.08
CA ALA A 31 -2.76 13.08 -11.92
C ALA A 31 -3.31 13.46 -13.31
N MET A 32 -4.13 12.60 -13.92
CA MET A 32 -4.79 12.91 -15.20
C MET A 32 -5.81 14.04 -15.06
N VAL A 33 -6.60 14.05 -13.98
CA VAL A 33 -7.55 15.15 -13.71
C VAL A 33 -6.82 16.46 -13.46
N GLU A 34 -5.72 16.46 -12.70
CA GLU A 34 -4.93 17.66 -12.46
C GLU A 34 -4.27 18.18 -13.75
N GLN A 35 -3.76 17.28 -14.59
CA GLN A 35 -3.22 17.63 -15.90
C GLN A 35 -4.31 18.19 -16.83
N ALA A 36 -5.46 17.53 -16.90
CA ALA A 36 -6.61 18.01 -17.66
C ALA A 36 -7.16 19.34 -17.13
N ALA A 37 -7.08 19.63 -15.83
CA ALA A 37 -7.45 20.93 -15.28
C ALA A 37 -6.42 22.03 -15.58
N LYS A 38 -5.12 21.68 -15.63
CA LYS A 38 -4.04 22.60 -16.03
C LYS A 38 -4.11 22.93 -17.51
N GLU A 39 -4.35 21.94 -18.36
CA GLU A 39 -4.54 22.09 -19.81
C GLU A 39 -5.94 22.65 -20.14
N GLY A 40 -6.94 22.31 -19.34
CA GLY A 40 -8.35 22.65 -19.46
C GLY A 40 -8.80 23.93 -18.77
N LYS A 41 -7.88 24.79 -18.29
CA LYS A 41 -8.18 26.24 -18.21
C LYS A 41 -8.61 26.84 -19.57
N ALA A 42 -8.57 26.04 -20.65
CA ALA A 42 -9.16 26.32 -21.96
C ALA A 42 -10.46 25.52 -22.31
N MET A 43 -10.99 24.65 -21.44
CA MET A 43 -12.29 24.01 -21.67
C MET A 43 -13.38 24.74 -20.88
N ASP A 44 -14.12 25.57 -21.59
CA ASP A 44 -15.33 26.21 -21.08
C ASP A 44 -16.34 25.13 -20.66
N GLY A 45 -16.66 25.07 -19.36
CA GLY A 45 -17.58 24.07 -18.78
C GLY A 45 -19.01 24.13 -19.34
N SER A 46 -19.28 25.10 -20.21
CA SER A 46 -20.50 25.27 -20.99
C SER A 46 -20.71 24.16 -22.04
N ALA A 47 -19.65 23.46 -22.48
CA ALA A 47 -19.71 22.42 -23.53
C ALA A 47 -19.90 20.98 -23.00
N LEU A 48 -19.89 20.77 -21.68
CA LEU A 48 -20.05 19.44 -21.07
C LEU A 48 -21.53 19.12 -20.85
N THR A 49 -21.92 17.87 -21.11
CA THR A 49 -23.25 17.36 -20.73
C THR A 49 -23.39 17.32 -19.21
N ASP A 50 -24.62 17.27 -18.70
CA ASP A 50 -24.87 17.20 -17.26
C ASP A 50 -24.28 15.91 -16.64
N GLU A 51 -24.26 14.78 -17.37
CA GLU A 51 -23.57 13.57 -16.91
C GLU A 51 -22.06 13.76 -16.82
N GLN A 52 -21.45 14.48 -17.77
CA GLN A 52 -20.02 14.76 -17.75
C GLN A 52 -19.64 15.73 -16.62
N LYS A 53 -20.49 16.72 -16.33
CA LYS A 53 -20.31 17.61 -15.17
C LYS A 53 -20.41 16.85 -13.86
N ALA A 54 -21.38 15.94 -13.73
CA ALA A 54 -21.52 15.09 -12.55
C ALA A 54 -20.32 14.14 -12.37
N ALA A 55 -19.83 13.55 -13.46
CA ALA A 55 -18.63 12.71 -13.44
C ALA A 55 -17.38 13.50 -13.05
N LEU A 56 -17.22 14.71 -13.60
CA LEU A 56 -16.10 15.60 -13.29
C LEU A 56 -16.16 16.10 -11.84
N ALA A 57 -17.34 16.44 -11.32
CA ALA A 57 -17.53 16.84 -9.93
C ALA A 57 -17.21 15.70 -8.96
N ASN A 58 -17.64 14.47 -9.27
CA ASN A 58 -17.26 13.28 -8.49
C ASN A 58 -15.76 13.00 -8.55
N ALA A 59 -15.15 13.09 -9.74
CA ALA A 59 -13.71 12.94 -9.91
C ALA A 59 -12.94 14.01 -9.12
N ALA A 60 -13.37 15.26 -9.16
CA ALA A 60 -12.76 16.37 -8.41
C ALA A 60 -12.91 16.17 -6.89
N ALA A 61 -14.07 15.71 -6.41
CA ALA A 61 -14.30 15.41 -5.00
C ALA A 61 -13.37 14.28 -4.49
N VAL A 62 -13.22 13.21 -5.28
CA VAL A 62 -12.29 12.11 -4.97
C VAL A 62 -10.85 12.62 -4.99
N THR A 63 -10.48 13.40 -6.00
CA THR A 63 -9.11 13.89 -6.23
C THR A 63 -8.66 14.92 -5.18
N SER A 64 -9.58 15.75 -4.67
CA SER A 64 -9.29 16.81 -3.69
C SER A 64 -8.70 16.30 -2.37
N ASN A 65 -8.90 15.01 -2.06
CA ASN A 65 -8.38 14.36 -0.85
C ASN A 65 -7.16 13.46 -1.13
N VAL A 66 -6.74 13.33 -2.39
CA VAL A 66 -5.59 12.51 -2.77
C VAL A 66 -4.30 13.28 -2.54
N LYS A 67 -3.46 12.79 -1.63
CA LYS A 67 -2.16 13.44 -1.36
C LYS A 67 -1.17 13.16 -2.48
N ALA A 68 -0.24 14.11 -2.68
CA ALA A 68 0.91 13.90 -3.56
C ALA A 68 1.66 12.62 -3.18
N GLY A 69 2.00 11.81 -4.19
CA GLY A 69 2.70 10.54 -4.00
C GLY A 69 1.79 9.32 -3.77
N THR A 70 0.47 9.47 -3.77
CA THR A 70 -0.46 8.33 -3.59
C THR A 70 -0.26 7.24 -4.66
N GLY A 71 -0.04 7.61 -5.92
CA GLY A 71 0.28 6.65 -6.98
C GLY A 71 1.62 5.93 -6.78
N ILE A 72 2.64 6.66 -6.30
CA ILE A 72 3.96 6.09 -5.98
C ILE A 72 3.86 5.13 -4.80
N PHE A 73 3.03 5.45 -3.80
CA PHE A 73 2.74 4.55 -2.69
C PHE A 73 2.10 3.25 -3.18
N GLY A 74 1.23 3.31 -4.19
CA GLY A 74 0.69 2.12 -4.85
C GLY A 74 1.78 1.20 -5.41
N ILE A 75 2.77 1.77 -6.10
CA ILE A 75 3.95 1.02 -6.62
C ILE A 75 4.79 0.45 -5.47
N PHE A 76 5.01 1.24 -4.41
CA PHE A 76 5.73 0.79 -3.22
C PHE A 76 5.05 -0.45 -2.59
N LEU A 77 3.73 -0.49 -2.52
CA LEU A 77 3.01 -1.65 -1.99
C LEU A 77 3.19 -2.92 -2.86
N PHE A 78 3.33 -2.78 -4.18
CA PHE A 78 3.71 -3.89 -5.06
C PHE A 78 5.15 -4.37 -4.84
N VAL A 79 6.08 -3.46 -4.59
CA VAL A 79 7.46 -3.84 -4.19
C VAL A 79 7.41 -4.57 -2.85
N MET A 80 6.58 -4.11 -1.92
CA MET A 80 6.37 -4.77 -0.62
C MET A 80 5.81 -6.18 -0.75
N LEU A 81 4.89 -6.44 -1.68
CA LEU A 81 4.44 -7.81 -1.98
C LEU A 81 5.64 -8.73 -2.30
N GLY A 82 6.51 -8.31 -3.21
CA GLY A 82 7.70 -9.08 -3.59
C GLY A 82 8.65 -9.31 -2.41
N LEU A 83 8.92 -8.24 -1.64
CA LEU A 83 9.75 -8.31 -0.45
C LEU A 83 9.15 -9.20 0.64
N GLN A 84 7.83 -9.17 0.85
CA GLN A 84 7.15 -9.99 1.85
C GLN A 84 7.13 -11.47 1.44
N ILE A 85 6.97 -11.79 0.16
CA ILE A 85 7.13 -13.17 -0.32
C ILE A 85 8.57 -13.65 -0.11
N ALA A 86 9.56 -12.86 -0.51
CA ALA A 86 10.98 -13.19 -0.29
C ALA A 86 11.31 -13.33 1.21
N GLY A 87 10.75 -12.44 2.05
CA GLY A 87 10.85 -12.46 3.50
C GLY A 87 10.24 -13.73 4.11
N ALA A 88 9.07 -14.16 3.62
CA ALA A 88 8.42 -15.39 4.06
C ALA A 88 9.25 -16.63 3.70
N VAL A 89 9.75 -16.72 2.46
CA VAL A 89 10.60 -17.83 2.02
C VAL A 89 11.89 -17.90 2.85
N THR A 90 12.55 -16.76 3.06
CA THR A 90 13.77 -16.70 3.90
C THR A 90 13.50 -17.03 5.36
N LEU A 91 12.33 -16.66 5.90
CA LEU A 91 11.88 -17.03 7.24
C LEU A 91 11.61 -18.54 7.35
N PHE A 92 11.02 -19.18 6.34
CA PHE A 92 10.84 -20.64 6.31
C PHE A 92 12.19 -21.36 6.27
N MET A 93 13.12 -20.86 5.45
CA MET A 93 14.47 -21.40 5.35
C MET A 93 15.34 -21.09 6.57
N SER A 94 14.90 -20.20 7.47
CA SER A 94 15.68 -19.71 8.61
C SER A 94 17.04 -19.12 8.20
N LYS A 95 17.04 -18.43 7.06
CA LYS A 95 18.22 -17.76 6.51
C LYS A 95 18.03 -16.24 6.56
N ALA A 96 19.14 -15.51 6.50
CA ALA A 96 19.17 -14.06 6.35
C ALA A 96 18.24 -13.32 7.33
N ALA A 97 18.36 -13.57 8.64
CA ALA A 97 17.50 -12.96 9.65
C ALA A 97 17.43 -11.42 9.54
N LYS A 98 18.56 -10.76 9.23
CA LYS A 98 18.62 -9.31 9.02
C LYS A 98 17.71 -8.83 7.88
N PHE A 99 17.65 -9.57 6.77
CA PHE A 99 16.76 -9.25 5.66
C PHE A 99 15.29 -9.35 6.10
N VAL A 100 14.90 -10.44 6.76
CA VAL A 100 13.52 -10.62 7.26
C VAL A 100 13.14 -9.52 8.25
N MET A 101 14.05 -9.11 9.14
CA MET A 101 13.80 -8.01 10.07
C MET A 101 13.56 -6.68 9.34
N VAL A 102 14.34 -6.37 8.29
CA VAL A 102 14.13 -5.16 7.48
C VAL A 102 12.77 -5.22 6.76
N VAL A 103 12.45 -6.34 6.13
CA VAL A 103 11.15 -6.53 5.45
C VAL A 103 9.99 -6.38 6.43
N ALA A 104 10.09 -6.94 7.64
CA ALA A 104 9.07 -6.80 8.68
C ALA A 104 8.89 -5.33 9.11
N ILE A 105 9.98 -4.58 9.29
CA ILE A 105 9.89 -3.15 9.64
C ILE A 105 9.22 -2.37 8.51
N LEU A 106 9.62 -2.61 7.26
CA LEU A 106 9.00 -1.99 6.10
C LEU A 106 7.51 -2.35 5.97
N GLY A 107 7.15 -3.58 6.33
CA GLY A 107 5.76 -4.04 6.42
C GLY A 107 4.95 -3.20 7.40
N ILE A 108 5.45 -3.01 8.62
CA ILE A 108 4.80 -2.14 9.62
C ILE A 108 4.65 -0.71 9.09
N VAL A 109 5.70 -0.16 8.46
CA VAL A 109 5.65 1.18 7.87
C VAL A 109 4.59 1.26 6.79
N ALA A 110 4.48 0.26 5.91
CA ALA A 110 3.46 0.22 4.86
C ALA A 110 2.04 0.25 5.43
N GLU A 111 1.77 -0.57 6.45
CA GLU A 111 0.45 -0.66 7.09
C GLU A 111 0.04 0.62 7.84
N LEU A 112 1.02 1.37 8.35
CA LEU A 112 0.77 2.65 9.00
C LEU A 112 0.68 3.80 7.99
N ALA A 113 1.51 3.79 6.96
CA ALA A 113 1.57 4.88 5.97
C ALA A 113 0.25 5.04 5.21
N GLY A 114 -0.42 3.95 4.84
CA GLY A 114 -1.71 4.01 4.14
C GLY A 114 -2.77 4.84 4.89
N PRO A 115 -3.29 4.36 6.02
CA PRO A 115 -4.37 5.03 6.74
C PRO A 115 -3.97 6.35 7.39
N PHE A 116 -2.74 6.50 7.90
CA PHE A 116 -2.33 7.71 8.62
C PHE A 116 -1.77 8.80 7.72
N TYR A 117 -1.00 8.44 6.68
CA TYR A 117 -0.35 9.41 5.82
C TYR A 117 -1.13 9.63 4.53
N PHE A 118 -1.42 8.59 3.75
CA PHE A 118 -2.11 8.73 2.46
C PHE A 118 -3.62 8.87 2.59
N GLY A 119 -4.17 8.50 3.75
CA GLY A 119 -5.60 8.50 4.00
C GLY A 119 -6.28 7.32 3.28
N PRO A 120 -7.45 6.89 3.75
CA PRO A 120 -8.16 5.81 3.11
C PRO A 120 -8.73 6.29 1.76
N PRO A 121 -8.40 5.64 0.63
CA PRO A 121 -8.94 6.03 -0.67
C PRO A 121 -10.46 5.82 -0.78
N ILE A 122 -11.06 5.06 0.15
CA ILE A 122 -12.50 4.72 0.16
C ILE A 122 -13.07 4.79 1.59
N ASN A 123 -12.78 5.79 2.42
CA ASN A 123 -13.34 5.93 3.79
C ASN A 123 -13.31 4.68 4.71
N VAL A 124 -12.57 3.63 4.33
CA VAL A 124 -12.32 2.44 5.12
C VAL A 124 -11.12 2.80 5.98
N GLY A 125 -11.38 3.18 7.23
CA GLY A 125 -10.35 3.50 8.20
C GLY A 125 -9.39 2.33 8.46
N PHE A 126 -8.66 2.39 9.57
CA PHE A 126 -7.73 1.33 9.97
C PHE A 126 -8.44 -0.03 10.00
N GLY A 127 -8.15 -0.89 9.02
CA GLY A 127 -8.93 -2.08 8.72
C GLY A 127 -8.31 -3.35 9.29
N ILE A 128 -9.08 -4.44 9.24
CA ILE A 128 -8.59 -5.79 9.60
C ILE A 128 -7.34 -6.16 8.79
N ALA A 129 -7.25 -5.72 7.53
CA ALA A 129 -6.07 -5.92 6.69
C ALA A 129 -4.80 -5.32 7.33
N ASN A 130 -4.88 -4.11 7.88
CA ASN A 130 -3.75 -3.46 8.54
C ASN A 130 -3.34 -4.18 9.83
N ILE A 131 -4.33 -4.64 10.62
CA ILE A 131 -4.06 -5.44 11.81
C ILE A 131 -3.32 -6.73 11.43
N ILE A 132 -3.80 -7.45 10.42
CA ILE A 132 -3.16 -8.68 9.93
C ILE A 132 -1.74 -8.38 9.46
N GLY A 133 -1.53 -7.29 8.70
CA GLY A 133 -0.22 -6.90 8.19
C GLY A 133 0.78 -6.56 9.31
N ILE A 134 0.34 -5.81 10.33
CA ILE A 134 1.17 -5.48 11.49
C ILE A 134 1.48 -6.73 12.31
N VAL A 135 0.48 -7.56 12.62
CA VAL A 135 0.68 -8.79 13.39
C VAL A 135 1.62 -9.74 12.64
N GLY A 136 1.43 -9.92 11.33
CA GLY A 136 2.31 -10.73 10.49
C GLY A 136 3.75 -10.22 10.53
N SER A 137 3.94 -8.90 10.41
CA SER A 137 5.25 -8.26 10.44
C SER A 137 5.92 -8.38 11.82
N VAL A 138 5.20 -8.16 12.92
CA VAL A 138 5.72 -8.34 14.28
C VAL A 138 6.13 -9.80 14.52
N LEU A 139 5.29 -10.76 14.13
CA LEU A 139 5.60 -12.18 14.29
C LEU A 139 6.79 -12.60 13.44
N ALA A 140 6.98 -12.02 12.26
CA ALA A 140 8.16 -12.27 11.44
C ALA A 140 9.43 -11.66 12.03
N LEU A 141 9.33 -10.48 12.64
CA LEU A 141 10.45 -9.86 13.36
C LEU A 141 10.87 -10.71 14.57
N LEU A 142 9.90 -11.20 15.35
CA LEU A 142 10.15 -12.12 16.46
C LEU A 142 10.70 -13.48 15.97
N GLY A 143 10.12 -14.00 14.89
CA GLY A 143 10.56 -15.22 14.23
C GLY A 143 12.00 -15.13 13.76
N ALA A 144 12.38 -14.02 13.13
CA ALA A 144 13.73 -13.73 12.65
C ALA A 144 14.74 -13.61 13.80
N LYS A 145 14.38 -12.86 14.86
CA LYS A 145 15.20 -12.75 16.08
C LYS A 145 15.51 -14.11 16.71
N GLY A 146 14.54 -15.04 16.69
CA GLY A 146 14.70 -16.38 17.26
C GLY A 146 15.82 -17.23 16.63
N TYR A 147 16.29 -16.92 15.42
CA TYR A 147 17.41 -17.62 14.78
C TYR A 147 18.55 -16.70 14.31
N ALA A 148 18.43 -15.38 14.52
CA ALA A 148 19.50 -14.42 14.21
C ALA A 148 20.80 -14.72 14.96
N ASN A 149 20.70 -15.22 16.19
CA ASN A 149 21.86 -15.53 17.05
C ASN A 149 22.38 -16.97 16.89
N LYS A 150 21.76 -17.78 16.02
CA LYS A 150 22.19 -19.16 15.74
C LYS A 150 23.04 -19.28 14.47
N THR A 151 23.17 -18.19 13.73
CA THR A 151 23.90 -18.13 12.45
C THR A 151 25.16 -17.26 12.52
N ALA A 152 25.58 -16.87 13.73
CA ALA A 152 26.90 -16.34 14.05
C ALA A 152 27.74 -17.45 14.68
#